data_AF-A0A6B3HYX8-F1
#
_entry.id   AF-A0A6B3HYX8-F1
#
_cell.length_a   1.000
_cell.length_b   1.000
_cell.length_c   1.000
_cell.angle_alpha   90.00
_cell.angle_beta   90.00
_cell.angle_gamma   90.00
#
_symmetry.space_group_name_H-M   'P 1'
#
loop_
_entity.id
_entity.type
_entity.pdbx_description
1 polymer ?
#
loop_
_entity_poly.entity_id
_entity_poly.type
_entity_poly.pdbx_seq_one_letter_code
_entity_poly.pdbx_strand_id
1 'polypeptide(L)'
;TKPSLLFLDEPTSGLDPGMDRSVMHMLRGLADDGRTVIVVTHSVLSLEVCDRLLVLAPGGRIAFYGPPEDALAFFGFEEWPEAFEAFENDRGRDWAATYAGSPFHQQYIVNASAQPQLPPAAPGASVAPPPKTRNWGAQLSTLVRRYASALAADRTFLIIMIALPFVMGAMARALAGSRLTQETAMNALL
;
A
#
# COMPACT_ATOMS: atom_id res chain seq x y z
N THR A 1 -17.67 2.52 0.17
CA THR A 1 -17.64 3.97 -0.11
C THR A 1 -17.18 4.16 -1.53
N LYS A 2 -17.65 5.18 -2.26
CA LYS A 2 -17.14 5.53 -3.60
C LYS A 2 -16.30 6.80 -3.45
N PRO A 3 -15.00 6.70 -3.11
CA PRO A 3 -14.17 7.88 -2.89
C PRO A 3 -13.90 8.60 -4.21
N SER A 4 -13.86 9.94 -4.18
CA SER A 4 -13.48 10.77 -5.34
C SER A 4 -11.97 10.86 -5.54
N LEU A 5 -11.18 10.61 -4.48
CA LEU A 5 -9.72 10.57 -4.47
C LEU A 5 -9.26 9.25 -3.88
N LEU A 6 -8.38 8.56 -4.59
CA LEU A 6 -7.76 7.31 -4.16
C LEU A 6 -6.24 7.50 -4.14
N PHE A 7 -5.61 7.27 -3.00
CA PHE A 7 -4.16 7.27 -2.85
C PHE A 7 -3.71 5.85 -2.54
N LEU A 8 -2.79 5.32 -3.33
CA LEU A 8 -2.29 3.95 -3.24
C LEU A 8 -0.77 3.99 -3.16
N ASP A 9 -0.24 3.40 -2.10
CA ASP A 9 1.19 3.23 -1.91
C ASP A 9 1.56 1.80 -2.32
N GLU A 10 2.35 1.66 -3.38
CA GLU A 10 2.85 0.40 -3.92
C GLU A 10 1.78 -0.69 -4.10
N PRO A 11 0.66 -0.42 -4.81
CA PRO A 11 -0.48 -1.33 -4.89
C PRO A 11 -0.19 -2.66 -5.60
N THR A 12 0.90 -2.74 -6.35
CA THR A 12 1.26 -3.91 -7.16
C THR A 12 2.54 -4.59 -6.69
N SER A 13 3.09 -4.18 -5.55
CA SER A 13 4.27 -4.82 -4.95
C SER A 13 4.00 -6.29 -4.62
N GLY A 14 4.92 -7.17 -5.06
CA GLY A 14 4.83 -8.62 -4.84
C GLY A 14 3.87 -9.36 -5.78
N LEU A 15 3.29 -8.68 -6.78
CA LEU A 15 2.49 -9.31 -7.82
C LEU A 15 3.35 -9.72 -9.02
N ASP A 16 2.88 -10.71 -9.77
CA ASP A 16 3.47 -11.02 -11.07
C ASP A 16 3.15 -9.92 -12.11
N PRO A 17 3.94 -9.79 -13.18
CA PRO A 17 3.74 -8.74 -14.19
C PRO A 17 2.36 -8.75 -14.87
N GLY A 18 1.70 -9.90 -14.98
CA GLY A 18 0.36 -10.00 -15.57
C GLY A 18 -0.72 -9.44 -14.64
N MET A 19 -0.59 -9.72 -13.34
CA MET A 19 -1.50 -9.20 -12.33
C MET A 19 -1.25 -7.71 -12.05
N ASP A 20 0.00 -7.24 -12.06
CA ASP A 20 0.36 -5.81 -12.00
C ASP A 20 -0.39 -5.01 -13.06
N ARG A 21 -0.29 -5.42 -14.34
CA ARG A 21 -1.02 -4.78 -15.45
C ARG A 21 -2.54 -4.79 -15.22
N SER A 22 -3.08 -5.91 -14.74
CA SER A 22 -4.52 -6.03 -14.49
C SER A 22 -5.00 -5.06 -13.41
N VAL A 23 -4.22 -4.88 -12.33
CA VAL A 23 -4.51 -3.91 -11.27
C VAL A 23 -4.40 -2.49 -11.81
N MET A 24 -3.33 -2.17 -12.53
CA MET A 24 -3.14 -0.83 -13.12
C MET A 24 -4.26 -0.45 -14.10
N HIS A 25 -4.72 -1.38 -14.94
CA HIS A 25 -5.87 -1.14 -15.82
C HIS A 25 -7.18 -0.96 -15.05
N MET A 26 -7.38 -1.65 -13.93
CA MET A 26 -8.54 -1.41 -13.06
C MET A 26 -8.48 0.01 -12.47
N LEU A 27 -7.31 0.44 -12.00
CA LEU A 27 -7.10 1.79 -11.48
C LEU A 27 -7.30 2.85 -12.57
N ARG A 28 -6.87 2.56 -13.81
CA ARG A 28 -7.15 3.41 -14.97
C ARG A 28 -8.64 3.58 -15.21
N GLY A 29 -9.41 2.49 -15.21
CA GLY A 29 -10.86 2.55 -15.35
C GLY A 29 -11.52 3.39 -14.25
N LEU A 30 -10.99 3.33 -13.02
CA LEU A 30 -11.47 4.22 -11.94
C LEU A 30 -11.15 5.69 -12.21
N ALA A 31 -10.01 5.99 -12.83
CA ALA A 31 -9.65 7.35 -13.21
C ALA A 31 -10.55 7.87 -14.34
N ASP A 32 -10.79 7.03 -15.36
CA ASP A 32 -11.69 7.34 -16.48
C ASP A 32 -13.14 7.56 -16.02
N ASP A 33 -13.57 6.90 -14.95
CA ASP A 33 -14.86 7.12 -14.27
C ASP A 33 -14.95 8.48 -13.52
N GLY A 34 -13.95 9.36 -13.67
CA GLY A 34 -13.92 10.71 -13.07
C GLY A 34 -13.38 10.75 -11.64
N ARG A 35 -12.61 9.75 -11.22
CA ARG A 35 -11.93 9.75 -9.91
C ARG A 35 -10.48 10.19 -10.08
N THR A 36 -9.93 10.84 -9.07
CA THR A 36 -8.50 11.09 -9.01
C THR A 36 -7.81 9.89 -8.37
N VAL A 37 -6.88 9.26 -9.08
CA VAL A 37 -6.09 8.14 -8.56
C VAL A 37 -4.63 8.55 -8.54
N ILE A 38 -4.00 8.47 -7.37
CA ILE A 38 -2.58 8.71 -7.17
C ILE A 38 -1.95 7.39 -6.75
N VAL A 39 -0.97 6.96 -7.53
CA VAL A 39 -0.23 5.72 -7.29
C VAL A 39 1.24 6.07 -7.05
N VAL A 40 1.80 5.55 -5.98
CA VAL A 40 3.24 5.52 -5.75
C VAL A 40 3.72 4.14 -6.18
N THR A 41 4.65 4.08 -7.13
CA THR A 41 5.20 2.81 -7.61
C THR A 41 6.64 2.96 -8.06
N HIS A 42 7.40 1.87 -7.95
CA HIS A 42 8.72 1.67 -8.56
C HIS A 42 8.66 0.77 -9.82
N SER A 43 7.47 0.33 -10.25
CA SER A 43 7.30 -0.51 -11.45
C SER A 43 7.29 0.34 -12.71
N VAL A 44 8.22 0.06 -13.63
CA VAL A 44 8.29 0.71 -14.96
C VAL A 44 7.11 0.33 -15.87
N LEU A 45 6.53 -0.86 -15.68
CA LEU A 45 5.43 -1.38 -16.51
C LEU A 45 4.13 -0.59 -16.32
N SER A 46 4.01 0.07 -15.19
CA SER A 46 2.80 0.78 -14.75
C SER A 46 2.80 2.25 -15.22
N LEU A 47 3.95 2.79 -15.63
CA LEU A 47 4.14 4.22 -15.91
C LEU A 47 3.37 4.69 -17.15
N GLU A 48 3.32 3.87 -18.20
CA GLU A 48 2.61 4.20 -19.45
C GLU A 48 1.09 4.31 -19.28
N VAL A 49 0.54 3.70 -18.23
CA VAL A 49 -0.90 3.72 -17.93
C VAL A 49 -1.32 5.04 -17.26
N CYS A 50 -0.35 5.76 -16.68
CA CYS A 50 -0.59 6.99 -15.95
C CYS A 50 -0.75 8.19 -16.89
N ASP A 51 -1.70 9.09 -16.59
CA ASP A 51 -1.83 10.36 -17.33
C ASP A 51 -0.63 11.29 -17.11
N ARG A 52 -0.06 11.24 -15.90
CA ARG A 52 1.05 12.09 -15.46
C ARG A 52 1.93 11.34 -14.49
N LEU A 53 3.22 11.64 -14.54
CA LEU A 53 4.24 11.14 -13.64
C LEU A 53 4.80 12.28 -12.82
N LEU A 54 5.06 11.99 -11.54
CA LEU A 54 5.84 12.84 -10.65
C LEU A 54 7.10 12.06 -10.26
N VAL A 55 8.24 12.47 -10.80
CA VAL A 55 9.53 11.86 -10.47
C VAL A 55 10.18 12.68 -9.36
N LEU A 56 10.63 12.01 -8.30
CA LEU A 56 11.27 12.65 -7.16
C LEU A 56 12.77 12.33 -7.16
N ALA A 57 13.59 13.38 -7.08
CA ALA A 57 15.02 13.30 -6.84
C ALA A 57 15.32 13.08 -5.35
N PRO A 58 16.53 12.61 -5.00
CA PRO A 58 17.00 12.53 -3.62
C PRO A 58 16.75 13.82 -2.84
N GLY A 59 16.31 13.68 -1.59
CA GLY A 59 15.91 14.82 -0.75
C GLY A 59 14.50 15.34 -1.00
N GLY A 60 13.66 14.60 -1.74
CA GLY A 60 12.24 14.91 -1.94
C GLY A 60 11.99 16.08 -2.89
N ARG A 61 12.96 16.40 -3.75
CA ARG A 61 12.84 17.47 -4.74
C ARG A 61 12.17 16.93 -6.01
N ILE A 62 11.41 17.76 -6.70
CA ILE A 62 10.77 17.37 -7.96
C ILE A 62 11.84 17.30 -9.06
N ALA A 63 12.04 16.12 -9.62
CA ALA A 63 12.92 15.89 -10.76
C ALA A 63 12.18 16.05 -12.09
N PHE A 64 10.89 15.73 -12.13
CA PHE A 64 10.04 15.92 -13.30
C PHE A 64 8.57 15.84 -12.92
N TYR A 65 7.72 16.59 -13.61
CA TYR A 65 6.27 16.43 -13.59
C TYR A 65 5.68 16.67 -14.98
N GLY A 66 4.87 15.73 -15.46
CA GLY A 66 4.29 15.77 -16.81
C GLY A 66 3.84 14.39 -17.31
N PRO A 67 3.37 14.28 -18.56
CA PRO A 67 3.08 12.99 -19.19
C PRO A 67 4.30 12.07 -19.27
N PRO A 68 4.12 10.73 -19.32
CA PRO A 68 5.22 9.78 -19.43
C PRO A 68 6.14 10.01 -20.65
N GLU A 69 5.56 10.37 -21.80
CA GLU A 69 6.29 10.63 -23.05
C GLU A 69 7.26 11.81 -22.95
N ASP A 70 6.82 12.90 -22.32
CA ASP A 70 7.66 14.09 -22.09
C ASP A 70 8.74 13.83 -21.05
N ALA A 71 8.50 12.91 -20.11
CA ALA A 71 9.49 12.54 -19.12
C ALA A 71 10.71 11.90 -19.78
N LEU A 72 10.49 10.90 -20.64
CA LEU A 72 11.54 10.24 -21.40
C LEU A 72 12.31 11.24 -22.27
N ALA A 73 11.61 12.13 -22.96
CA ALA A 73 12.22 13.19 -23.76
C ALA A 73 13.06 14.18 -22.92
N PHE A 74 12.59 14.54 -21.71
CA PHE A 74 13.33 15.41 -20.79
C PHE A 74 14.60 14.77 -20.27
N PHE A 75 14.52 13.49 -19.88
CA PHE A 75 15.67 12.75 -19.36
C PHE A 75 16.65 12.32 -20.48
N GLY A 76 16.18 12.28 -21.73
CA GLY A 76 16.98 11.91 -22.91
C GLY A 76 17.13 10.40 -23.08
N PHE A 77 16.12 9.63 -22.69
CA PHE A 77 16.08 8.16 -22.82
C PHE A 77 14.93 7.74 -23.73
N GLU A 78 15.07 6.58 -24.38
CA GLU A 78 14.00 5.99 -25.20
C GLU A 78 13.13 5.03 -24.37
N GLU A 79 13.71 4.40 -23.35
CA GLU A 79 13.01 3.44 -22.48
C GLU A 79 13.18 3.75 -20.99
N TRP A 80 12.14 3.43 -20.21
CA TRP A 80 12.14 3.62 -18.75
C TRP A 80 13.24 2.86 -17.99
N PRO A 81 13.59 1.60 -18.33
CA PRO A 81 14.68 0.90 -17.66
C PRO A 81 16.01 1.66 -17.68
N GLU A 82 16.34 2.27 -18.82
CA GLU A 82 17.57 3.07 -18.97
C GLU A 82 17.53 4.34 -18.10
N ALA A 83 16.38 5.01 -18.06
CA ALA A 83 16.18 6.19 -17.22
C ALA A 83 16.36 5.86 -15.73
N PHE A 84 15.80 4.74 -15.27
CA PHE A 84 15.93 4.30 -13.88
C PHE A 84 17.37 3.90 -13.53
N GLU A 85 18.05 3.16 -14.42
CA GLU A 85 19.47 2.82 -14.23
C GLU A 85 20.33 4.09 -14.11
N ALA A 86 20.06 5.10 -14.93
CA ALA A 86 20.74 6.40 -14.84
C ALA A 86 20.46 7.12 -13.52
N PHE A 87 19.23 7.09 -13.00
CA PHE A 87 18.91 7.67 -11.69
C PHE A 87 19.60 6.97 -10.53
N GLU A 88 19.79 5.66 -10.61
CA GLU A 88 20.51 4.89 -9.59
C GLU A 88 22.01 5.15 -9.61
N ASN A 89 22.59 5.27 -10.82
CA ASN A 89 24.03 5.43 -11.04
C ASN A 89 24.51 6.89 -10.87
N ASP A 90 23.70 7.88 -11.23
CA ASP A 90 24.07 9.31 -11.20
C ASP A 90 23.29 10.09 -10.13
N ARG A 91 23.44 9.67 -8.87
CA ARG A 91 22.80 10.31 -7.70
C ARG A 91 23.32 11.72 -7.40
N GLY A 92 24.43 12.12 -8.03
CA GLY A 92 25.07 13.44 -7.85
C GLY A 92 24.52 14.52 -8.78
N ARG A 93 23.80 14.14 -9.84
CA ARG A 93 23.20 15.07 -10.79
C ARG A 93 21.99 15.79 -10.18
N ASP A 94 21.99 17.12 -10.26
CA ASP A 94 20.87 17.94 -9.78
C ASP A 94 19.73 18.02 -10.83
N TRP A 95 18.97 16.92 -10.91
CA TRP A 95 17.79 16.83 -11.77
C TRP A 95 16.74 17.89 -11.43
N ALA A 96 16.61 18.26 -10.15
CA ALA A 96 15.64 19.25 -9.71
C ALA A 96 15.97 20.66 -10.22
N ALA A 97 17.25 21.06 -10.15
CA ALA A 97 17.70 22.33 -10.72
C ALA A 97 17.54 22.34 -12.25
N THR A 98 17.85 21.22 -12.90
CA THR A 98 17.71 21.06 -14.36
C THR A 98 16.24 21.19 -14.79
N TYR A 99 15.34 20.52 -14.07
CA TYR A 99 13.90 20.60 -14.33
C TYR A 99 13.35 22.00 -14.09
N ALA A 100 13.72 22.66 -12.99
CA ALA A 100 13.25 24.01 -12.69
C ALA A 100 13.55 25.04 -13.81
N GLY A 101 14.68 24.87 -14.51
CA GLY A 101 15.06 25.68 -15.67
C GLY A 101 14.49 25.21 -17.01
N SER A 102 13.79 24.07 -17.05
CA SER A 102 13.30 23.47 -18.29
C SER A 102 11.99 24.10 -18.79
N PRO A 103 11.72 24.04 -20.11
CA PRO A 103 10.42 24.43 -20.66
C PRO A 103 9.25 23.61 -20.07
N PHE A 104 9.49 22.35 -19.71
CA PHE A 104 8.49 21.48 -19.11
C PHE A 104 8.02 21.96 -17.75
N HIS A 105 8.91 22.51 -16.91
CA HIS A 105 8.51 23.09 -15.62
C HIS A 105 7.63 24.34 -15.81
N GLN A 106 7.95 25.18 -16.80
CA GLN A 106 7.09 26.32 -17.13
C GLN A 106 5.71 25.85 -17.62
N GLN A 107 5.67 24.86 -18.50
CA GLN A 107 4.44 24.32 -19.06
C GLN A 107 3.54 23.65 -18.02
N TYR A 108 4.10 22.76 -17.19
CA TYR A 108 3.31 21.89 -16.31
C TYR A 108 3.14 22.39 -14.89
N ILE A 109 4.04 23.26 -14.41
CA ILE A 109 3.95 23.82 -13.05
C ILE A 109 3.54 25.28 -13.10
N VAL A 110 4.29 26.13 -13.81
CA VAL A 110 4.07 27.58 -13.77
C VAL A 110 2.77 27.98 -14.47
N ASN A 111 2.53 27.51 -15.68
CA ASN A 111 1.31 27.85 -16.43
C ASN A 111 0.05 27.23 -15.80
N ALA A 112 0.17 26.03 -15.23
CA ALA A 112 -0.92 25.36 -14.53
C ALA A 112 -1.27 26.07 -13.20
N SER A 113 -0.27 26.60 -12.49
CA SER A 113 -0.48 27.40 -11.27
C SER A 113 -0.90 28.85 -11.55
N ALA A 114 -0.60 29.36 -12.75
CA ALA A 114 -1.05 30.68 -13.21
C ALA A 114 -2.50 30.68 -13.72
N GLN A 115 -3.10 29.52 -14.03
CA GLN A 115 -4.54 29.42 -14.30
C GLN A 115 -5.33 29.63 -13.00
N PRO A 116 -6.14 30.70 -12.89
CA PRO A 116 -6.97 30.93 -11.71
C PRO A 116 -8.12 29.93 -11.69
N GLN A 117 -8.28 29.27 -10.54
CA GLN A 117 -9.53 28.79 -9.95
C GLN A 117 -10.54 28.11 -10.90
N LEU A 118 -10.78 26.83 -10.62
CA LEU A 118 -12.06 26.15 -10.94
C LEU A 118 -13.21 27.17 -10.92
N PRO A 119 -14.11 27.18 -11.92
CA PRO A 119 -15.35 27.94 -11.84
C PRO A 119 -15.93 27.73 -10.43
N PRO A 120 -16.40 28.80 -9.74
CA PRO A 120 -16.87 28.67 -8.36
C PRO A 120 -17.77 27.46 -8.32
N ALA A 121 -17.38 26.48 -7.50
CA ALA A 121 -18.01 25.18 -7.44
C ALA A 121 -19.52 25.38 -7.52
N ALA A 122 -20.18 24.75 -8.50
CA ALA A 122 -21.63 24.85 -8.63
C ALA A 122 -22.23 24.69 -7.22
N PRO A 123 -23.12 25.61 -6.76
CA PRO A 123 -23.63 25.59 -5.40
C PRO A 123 -24.27 24.22 -5.12
N GLY A 124 -23.52 23.33 -4.48
CA GLY A 124 -23.88 21.90 -4.39
C GLY A 124 -22.72 20.90 -4.38
N ALA A 125 -21.52 21.24 -4.86
CA ALA A 125 -20.35 20.34 -4.75
C ALA A 125 -19.73 20.39 -3.33
N SER A 126 -20.52 20.01 -2.32
CA SER A 126 -19.99 19.73 -0.99
C SER A 126 -19.17 18.44 -1.07
N VAL A 127 -17.88 18.50 -0.74
CA VAL A 127 -17.11 17.31 -0.38
C VAL A 127 -17.94 16.57 0.67
N ALA A 128 -18.41 15.35 0.34
CA ALA A 128 -19.26 14.60 1.24
C ALA A 128 -18.54 14.49 2.60
N PRO A 129 -19.20 14.84 3.72
CA PRO A 129 -18.57 14.78 5.03
C PRO A 129 -18.06 13.35 5.25
N PRO A 130 -16.88 13.19 5.89
CA PRO A 130 -16.33 11.87 6.16
C PRO A 130 -17.41 10.99 6.81
N PRO A 131 -17.52 9.71 6.40
CA PRO A 131 -18.57 8.83 6.92
C PRO A 131 -18.50 8.84 8.45
N LYS A 132 -19.64 9.10 9.09
CA LYS A 132 -19.74 9.18 10.55
C LYS A 132 -19.11 7.92 11.17
N THR A 133 -18.18 8.14 12.10
CA THR A 133 -17.53 7.06 12.84
C THR A 133 -18.59 6.18 13.49
N ARG A 134 -18.56 4.88 13.21
CA ARG A 134 -19.54 3.91 13.71
C ARG A 134 -19.44 3.82 15.24
N ASN A 135 -20.57 3.65 15.95
CA ASN A 135 -20.61 3.49 17.41
C ASN A 135 -19.63 2.41 17.89
N TRP A 136 -18.90 2.70 18.97
CA TRP A 136 -17.86 1.84 19.55
C TRP A 136 -18.34 0.39 19.82
N GLY A 137 -19.55 0.21 20.37
CA GLY A 137 -20.10 -1.13 20.59
C GLY A 137 -20.39 -1.91 19.29
N ALA A 138 -20.81 -1.21 18.22
CA ALA A 138 -21.00 -1.82 16.92
C ALA A 138 -19.66 -2.21 16.27
N GLN A 139 -18.62 -1.38 16.44
CA GLN A 139 -17.25 -1.71 16.01
C GLN A 139 -16.71 -2.91 16.78
N LEU A 140 -16.87 -2.95 18.10
CA LEU A 140 -16.45 -4.08 18.94
C LEU A 140 -17.13 -5.38 18.51
N SER A 141 -18.45 -5.36 18.32
CA SER A 141 -19.18 -6.55 17.86
C SER A 141 -18.72 -7.04 16.47
N THR A 142 -18.37 -6.10 15.58
CA THR A 142 -17.86 -6.42 14.24
C THR A 142 -16.46 -7.03 14.32
N LEU A 143 -15.59 -6.48 15.17
CA LEU A 143 -14.25 -7.02 15.41
C LEU A 143 -14.32 -8.43 16.02
N VAL A 144 -15.11 -8.61 17.09
CA VAL A 144 -15.29 -9.92 17.75
C VAL A 144 -15.84 -10.94 16.75
N ARG A 145 -16.85 -10.58 15.96
CA ARG A 145 -17.43 -11.49 14.98
C ARG A 145 -16.44 -11.87 13.87
N ARG A 146 -15.65 -10.90 13.37
CA ARG A 146 -14.63 -11.16 12.35
C ARG A 146 -13.50 -12.04 12.90
N TYR A 147 -13.06 -11.77 14.12
CA TYR A 147 -12.01 -12.56 14.78
C TYR A 147 -12.50 -13.98 15.07
N ALA A 148 -13.72 -14.13 15.61
CA ALA A 148 -14.34 -15.43 15.83
C ALA A 148 -14.52 -16.22 14.53
N SER A 149 -14.91 -15.58 13.43
CA SER A 149 -14.99 -16.25 12.13
C SER A 149 -13.62 -16.70 11.60
N ALA A 150 -12.57 -15.92 11.86
CA ALA A 150 -11.21 -16.28 11.48
C ALA A 150 -10.69 -17.46 12.31
N LEU A 151 -10.90 -17.44 13.64
CA LEU A 151 -10.55 -18.57 14.51
C LEU A 151 -11.36 -19.83 14.17
N ALA A 152 -12.64 -19.68 13.84
CA ALA A 152 -13.50 -20.82 13.47
C ALA A 152 -13.14 -21.44 12.12
N ALA A 153 -12.53 -20.67 11.21
CA ALA A 153 -12.03 -21.19 9.95
C ALA A 153 -10.80 -22.10 10.14
N ASP A 154 -10.01 -21.88 11.20
CA ASP A 154 -8.87 -22.73 11.54
C ASP A 154 -9.27 -23.84 12.54
N ARG A 155 -9.76 -24.96 11.98
CA ARG A 155 -10.15 -26.13 12.78
C ARG A 155 -8.98 -26.73 13.56
N THR A 156 -7.76 -26.67 13.03
CA THR A 156 -6.56 -27.22 13.68
C THR A 156 -6.24 -26.42 14.93
N PHE A 157 -6.24 -25.09 14.81
CA PHE A 157 -6.06 -24.19 15.94
C PHE A 157 -7.13 -24.41 17.02
N LEU A 158 -8.41 -24.55 16.61
CA LEU A 158 -9.50 -24.84 17.56
C LEU A 158 -9.32 -26.18 18.28
N ILE A 159 -8.94 -27.23 17.57
CA ILE A 159 -8.71 -28.55 18.18
C ILE A 159 -7.59 -28.47 19.22
N ILE A 160 -6.47 -27.81 18.88
CA ILE A 160 -5.34 -27.64 19.80
C ILE A 160 -5.78 -26.80 21.02
N MET A 161 -6.46 -25.67 20.79
CA MET A 161 -6.92 -24.77 21.84
C MET A 161 -7.88 -25.46 22.82
N ILE A 162 -8.75 -26.35 22.31
CA ILE A 162 -9.66 -27.14 23.15
C ILE A 162 -8.91 -28.28 23.84
N ALA A 163 -7.98 -28.97 23.16
CA ALA A 163 -7.27 -30.13 23.71
C ALA A 163 -6.25 -29.75 24.79
N LEU A 164 -5.56 -28.60 24.64
CA LEU A 164 -4.45 -28.20 25.51
C LEU A 164 -4.82 -28.13 27.01
N PRO A 165 -5.95 -27.53 27.44
CA PRO A 165 -6.35 -27.53 28.84
C PRO A 165 -6.60 -28.94 29.40
N PHE A 166 -7.15 -29.86 28.61
CA PHE A 166 -7.40 -31.24 29.04
C PHE A 166 -6.09 -32.03 29.13
N VAL A 167 -5.17 -31.85 28.19
CA VAL A 167 -3.84 -32.45 28.24
C VAL A 167 -3.10 -31.95 29.48
N MET A 168 -3.12 -30.64 29.73
CA MET A 168 -2.49 -30.04 30.90
C MET A 168 -3.13 -30.54 32.21
N GLY A 169 -4.46 -30.64 32.27
CA GLY A 169 -5.18 -31.21 33.41
C GLY A 169 -4.90 -32.69 33.65
N ALA A 170 -4.83 -33.49 32.59
CA ALA A 170 -4.49 -34.91 32.65
C ALA A 170 -3.04 -35.13 33.11
N MET A 171 -2.10 -34.32 32.60
CA MET A 171 -0.70 -34.34 33.01
C MET A 171 -0.53 -33.94 34.47
N ALA A 172 -1.20 -32.88 34.92
CA ALA A 172 -1.20 -32.48 36.33
C ALA A 172 -1.76 -33.58 37.25
N ARG A 173 -2.83 -34.25 36.83
CA ARG A 173 -3.40 -35.39 37.58
C ARG A 173 -2.50 -36.61 37.57
N ALA A 174 -1.83 -36.92 36.46
CA ALA A 174 -0.89 -38.02 36.36
C ALA A 174 0.34 -37.80 37.26
N LEU A 175 0.88 -36.58 37.28
CA LEU A 175 1.98 -36.17 38.18
C LEU A 175 1.57 -36.17 39.65
N ALA A 176 0.35 -35.73 39.97
CA ALA A 176 -0.18 -35.79 41.33
C ALA A 176 -0.54 -37.22 41.78
N GLY A 177 -0.89 -38.10 40.83
CA GLY A 177 -1.28 -39.49 41.06
C GLY A 177 -0.11 -40.48 41.07
N SER A 178 1.00 -40.17 40.41
CA SER A 178 2.27 -40.85 40.65
C SER A 178 2.71 -40.49 42.05
N ARG A 179 2.46 -41.38 43.02
CA ARG A 179 3.26 -41.40 44.24
C ARG A 179 4.72 -41.33 43.79
N LEU A 180 5.48 -40.40 44.36
CA LEU A 180 6.93 -40.38 44.25
C LEU A 180 7.46 -41.75 44.69
N THR A 181 7.58 -42.68 43.75
CA THR A 181 8.27 -43.93 43.98
C THR A 181 9.75 -43.61 44.06
N GLN A 182 10.42 -44.21 45.04
CA GLN A 182 11.83 -43.94 45.35
C GLN A 182 12.75 -44.10 44.13
N GLU A 183 12.39 -44.95 43.15
CA GLU A 183 13.08 -45.09 41.87
C GLU A 183 12.95 -43.89 40.92
N THR A 184 11.78 -43.22 40.88
CA THR A 184 11.54 -42.06 40.01
C THR A 184 12.20 -40.80 40.54
N ALA A 185 12.28 -40.67 41.87
CA ALA A 185 13.02 -39.61 42.53
C ALA A 185 14.55 -39.76 42.33
N MET A 186 15.03 -41.00 42.21
CA MET A 186 16.46 -41.28 42.00
C MET A 186 16.90 -41.08 40.55
N ASN A 187 16.03 -41.36 39.57
CA ASN A 187 16.31 -41.13 38.14
C ASN A 187 16.22 -39.65 37.71
N ALA A 188 15.61 -38.76 38.50
CA ALA A 188 15.49 -37.33 38.20
C ALA A 188 16.60 -36.47 38.82
N LEU A 189 17.46 -37.07 39.66
CA LEU A 189 18.59 -36.41 40.35
C LEU A 189 19.97 -36.83 39.79
N LEU A 190 19.98 -37.59 38.69
CA LEU A 190 21.13 -37.85 37.81
C LEU A 190 20.85 -37.26 36.42
#